data_AF-A0A2E5FI04-F1
#
_entry.id   AF-A0A2E5FI04-F1
#
_cell.length_a   1.000
_cell.length_b   1.000
_cell.length_c   1.000
_cell.angle_alpha   90.00
_cell.angle_beta   90.00
_cell.angle_gamma   90.00
#
_symmetry.space_group_name_H-M   'P 1'
#
loop_
_entity.id
_entity.type
_entity.pdbx_description
1 polymer ?
#
loop_
_entity_poly.entity_id
_entity_poly.type
_entity_poly.pdbx_seq_one_letter_code
_entity_poly.pdbx_strand_id
1 'polypeptide(L)'
;MLLNLINNLHWVSLILGICIFPYIVNTSLALGIVWLIFILYFWLTVSMLCNVYRLDHFLFSVCSIGILIAISIFFIHGIEEVPLPVGAIIFKAEGIAQSLLVFFVFTVPLIIYKHQNTIFESSYNQNKQESNSKSDSVKFTEPTTNEEWEEATIEDLQSGDFEFSDK
;
A
#
# COMPACT_ATOMS: atom_id res chain seq x y z
N MET A 1 6.58 28.70 5.90
CA MET A 1 6.75 28.11 4.55
C MET A 1 8.04 27.28 4.44
N LEU A 2 9.20 27.82 4.85
CA LEU A 2 10.51 27.12 4.83
C LEU A 2 10.54 25.80 5.63
N LEU A 3 9.89 25.75 6.80
CA LEU A 3 9.82 24.54 7.64
C LEU A 3 9.11 23.37 6.92
N ASN A 4 8.10 23.67 6.10
CA ASN A 4 7.34 22.67 5.36
C ASN A 4 8.14 22.14 4.16
N LEU A 5 9.03 22.97 3.60
CA LEU A 5 9.93 22.58 2.50
C LEU A 5 11.02 21.62 3.00
N ILE A 6 11.59 21.88 4.18
CA ILE A 6 12.59 21.00 4.80
C ILE A 6 11.99 19.63 5.12
N ASN A 7 10.76 19.59 5.63
CA ASN A 7 10.10 18.31 5.95
C ASN A 7 9.83 17.44 4.70
N ASN A 8 9.55 18.06 3.55
CA ASN A 8 9.28 17.36 2.29
C ASN A 8 10.51 17.25 1.37
N LEU A 9 11.68 17.71 1.83
CA LEU A 9 12.89 17.82 1.02
C LEU A 9 13.29 16.47 0.40
N HIS A 10 13.12 15.39 1.15
CA HIS A 10 13.39 14.04 0.67
C HIS A 10 12.51 13.71 -0.56
N TRP A 11 11.19 13.87 -0.50
CA TRP A 11 10.31 13.65 -1.66
C TRP A 11 10.64 14.53 -2.86
N VAL A 12 10.94 15.81 -2.64
CA VAL A 12 11.32 16.74 -3.70
C VAL A 12 12.57 16.27 -4.43
N SER A 13 13.59 15.82 -3.68
CA SER A 13 14.82 15.28 -4.27
C SER A 13 14.57 14.08 -5.18
N LEU A 14 13.66 13.18 -4.80
CA LEU A 14 13.34 11.99 -5.59
C LEU A 14 12.56 12.34 -6.85
N ILE A 15 11.56 13.22 -6.74
CA ILE A 15 10.78 13.70 -7.90
C ILE A 15 11.70 14.37 -8.91
N LEU A 16 12.61 15.24 -8.44
CA LEU A 16 13.55 15.94 -9.30
C LEU A 16 14.43 14.97 -10.11
N GLY A 17 14.97 13.93 -9.48
CA GLY A 17 15.79 12.95 -10.20
C GLY A 17 15.00 12.06 -11.15
N ILE A 18 13.72 11.76 -10.84
CA ILE A 18 12.81 11.04 -11.74
C ILE A 18 12.48 11.90 -12.98
N CYS A 19 12.31 13.21 -12.84
CA CYS A 19 12.03 14.08 -14.00
C CYS A 19 13.18 14.08 -15.03
N ILE A 20 14.42 13.85 -14.60
CA ILE A 20 15.60 13.82 -15.46
C ILE A 20 15.75 12.47 -16.18
N PHE A 21 15.14 11.40 -15.65
CA PHE A 21 15.31 10.04 -16.16
C PHE A 21 14.92 9.83 -17.63
N PRO A 22 13.78 10.33 -18.16
CA PRO A 22 13.39 10.09 -19.56
C PRO A 22 14.43 10.63 -20.55
N TYR A 23 15.07 11.74 -20.21
CA TYR A 23 16.14 12.33 -21.02
C TYR A 23 17.36 11.40 -21.11
N ILE A 24 17.73 10.78 -19.99
CA ILE A 24 18.87 9.85 -19.91
C ILE A 24 18.57 8.54 -20.66
N VAL A 25 17.36 8.00 -20.50
CA VAL A 25 16.95 6.73 -21.13
C VAL A 25 16.98 6.79 -22.64
N ASN A 26 16.67 7.96 -23.23
CA ASN A 26 16.76 8.15 -24.67
C ASN A 26 18.17 7.89 -25.21
N THR A 27 19.21 8.11 -24.40
CA THR A 27 20.59 7.79 -24.79
C THR A 27 20.91 6.30 -24.56
N SER A 28 20.62 5.80 -23.36
CA SER A 28 20.86 4.41 -23.02
C SER A 28 20.02 4.00 -21.81
N LEU A 29 19.28 2.90 -21.95
CA LEU A 29 18.48 2.32 -20.86
C LEU A 29 19.37 1.99 -19.64
N ALA A 30 20.55 1.40 -19.87
CA ALA A 30 21.46 1.03 -18.80
C ALA A 30 21.91 2.25 -17.97
N LEU A 31 22.24 3.37 -18.63
CA LEU A 31 22.60 4.61 -17.94
C LEU A 31 21.42 5.17 -17.12
N GLY A 32 20.20 5.05 -17.66
CA GLY A 32 18.97 5.43 -16.95
C GLY A 32 18.75 4.63 -15.68
N ILE A 33 18.97 3.31 -15.71
CA ILE A 33 18.87 2.46 -14.51
C ILE A 33 19.92 2.87 -13.48
N VAL A 34 21.18 3.07 -13.89
CA VAL A 34 22.25 3.51 -12.97
C VAL A 34 21.89 4.84 -12.31
N TRP A 35 21.34 5.78 -13.08
CA TRP A 35 20.86 7.07 -12.56
C TRP A 35 19.73 6.90 -11.54
N LEU A 36 18.77 6.02 -11.80
CA LEU A 36 17.67 5.73 -10.86
C LEU A 36 18.16 5.10 -9.55
N ILE A 37 19.14 4.19 -9.63
CA ILE A 37 19.76 3.61 -8.43
C ILE A 37 20.50 4.70 -7.65
N PHE A 38 21.22 5.58 -8.35
CA PHE A 38 21.93 6.70 -7.72
C PHE A 38 20.97 7.66 -6.99
N ILE A 39 19.89 8.10 -7.63
CA ILE A 39 18.93 9.01 -6.98
C ILE A 39 18.21 8.33 -5.81
N LEU A 40 17.90 7.03 -5.92
CA LEU A 40 17.30 6.28 -4.82
C LEU A 40 18.23 6.21 -3.61
N TYR A 41 19.52 5.97 -3.84
CA TYR A 41 20.52 5.95 -2.76
C TYR A 41 20.74 7.32 -2.14
N PHE A 42 20.75 8.37 -2.97
CA PHE A 42 20.81 9.75 -2.52
C PHE A 42 19.58 10.10 -1.66
N TRP A 43 18.38 9.75 -2.13
CA TRP A 43 17.14 9.93 -1.38
C TRP A 43 17.17 9.20 -0.03
N LEU A 44 17.61 7.94 -0.01
CA LEU A 44 17.74 7.15 1.21
C LEU A 44 18.69 7.83 2.21
N THR A 45 19.83 8.33 1.74
CA THR A 45 20.82 9.02 2.56
C THR A 45 20.25 10.31 3.13
N VAL A 46 19.58 11.13 2.32
CA VAL A 46 18.91 12.36 2.76
C VAL A 46 17.80 12.05 3.77
N SER A 47 17.00 11.01 3.53
CA SER A 47 15.92 10.57 4.43
C SER A 47 16.44 10.15 5.81
N MET A 48 17.55 9.41 5.85
CA MET A 48 18.23 9.06 7.11
C MET A 48 18.83 10.30 7.80
N LEU A 49 19.47 11.20 7.06
CA LEU A 49 20.10 12.39 7.64
C LEU A 49 19.07 13.36 8.25
N CYS A 50 17.88 13.45 7.65
CA CYS A 50 16.77 14.24 8.18
C CYS A 50 15.97 13.52 9.28
N ASN A 51 16.30 12.26 9.62
CA ASN A 51 15.58 11.43 10.59
C ASN A 51 14.07 11.25 10.28
N VAL A 52 13.70 11.28 8.99
CA VAL A 52 12.31 11.08 8.50
C VAL A 52 12.14 9.69 7.87
N TYR A 53 13.14 8.82 8.03
CA TYR A 53 13.15 7.51 7.41
C TYR A 53 12.01 6.62 7.93
N ARG A 54 11.24 6.07 6.99
CA ARG A 54 10.24 5.03 7.24
C ARG A 54 10.37 3.93 6.19
N LEU A 55 10.26 2.68 6.64
CA LEU A 55 10.35 1.52 5.77
C LEU A 55 9.20 1.48 4.75
N ASP A 56 7.99 1.93 5.13
CA ASP A 56 6.85 2.09 4.22
C ASP A 56 7.22 2.94 3.00
N HIS A 57 7.82 4.11 3.25
CA HIS A 57 8.16 5.09 2.22
C HIS A 57 9.29 4.57 1.33
N PHE A 58 10.29 3.92 1.93
CA PHE A 58 11.37 3.30 1.17
C PHE A 58 10.85 2.21 0.23
N LEU A 59 10.00 1.31 0.73
CA LEU A 59 9.44 0.23 -0.08
C LEU A 59 8.59 0.79 -1.23
N PHE A 60 7.76 1.80 -0.94
CA PHE A 60 6.98 2.51 -1.96
C PHE A 60 7.86 3.16 -3.03
N SER A 61 8.97 3.81 -2.64
CA SER A 61 9.92 4.42 -3.56
C SER A 61 10.60 3.39 -4.47
N VAL A 62 11.08 2.27 -3.92
CA VAL A 62 11.71 1.19 -4.70
C VAL A 62 10.74 0.60 -5.71
N CYS A 63 9.50 0.29 -5.28
CA CYS A 63 8.48 -0.27 -6.15
C CYS A 63 8.08 0.72 -7.25
N SER A 64 7.93 2.00 -6.90
CA SER A 64 7.59 3.06 -7.87
C SER A 64 8.66 3.21 -8.96
N ILE A 65 9.94 3.18 -8.58
CA ILE A 65 11.07 3.22 -9.52
C ILE A 65 11.09 1.95 -10.39
N GLY A 66 10.85 0.78 -9.81
CA GLY A 66 10.76 -0.48 -10.54
C GLY A 66 9.65 -0.50 -11.59
N ILE A 67 8.47 0.02 -11.25
CA ILE A 67 7.35 0.20 -12.18
C ILE A 67 7.73 1.15 -13.31
N LEU A 68 8.43 2.24 -13.00
CA LEU A 68 8.91 3.21 -14.00
C LEU A 68 9.89 2.55 -14.99
N ILE A 69 10.81 1.71 -14.50
CA ILE A 69 11.72 0.92 -15.32
C ILE A 69 10.93 -0.07 -16.20
N ALA A 70 9.94 -0.76 -15.65
CA ALA A 70 9.09 -1.67 -16.41
C ALA A 70 8.35 -0.96 -17.57
N ILE A 71 7.77 0.22 -17.30
CA ILE A 71 7.13 1.05 -18.33
C ILE A 71 8.15 1.43 -19.41
N SER A 72 9.37 1.79 -19.03
CA SER A 72 10.42 2.16 -19.99
C SER A 72 10.84 0.98 -20.86
N ILE A 73 11.00 -0.22 -20.28
CA ILE A 73 11.28 -1.45 -21.04
C ILE A 73 10.13 -1.75 -22.01
N PHE A 74 8.88 -1.57 -21.60
CA PHE A 74 7.71 -1.77 -22.45
C PHE A 74 7.75 -0.88 -23.70
N PHE A 75 8.02 0.43 -23.55
CA PHE A 75 8.08 1.34 -24.69
C PHE A 75 9.31 1.10 -25.59
N ILE A 76 10.45 0.69 -25.03
CA ILE A 76 11.70 0.52 -25.80
C ILE A 76 11.77 -0.85 -26.49
N HIS A 77 11.32 -1.91 -25.83
CA HIS A 77 11.46 -3.28 -26.32
C HIS A 77 10.13 -3.93 -26.72
N GLY A 78 9.02 -3.49 -26.13
CA GLY A 78 7.69 -4.03 -26.42
C GLY A 78 7.00 -3.36 -27.62
N ILE A 79 7.37 -2.12 -27.93
CA ILE A 79 6.81 -1.33 -29.02
C ILE A 79 7.93 -1.06 -30.03
N GLU A 80 7.73 -1.48 -31.27
CA GLU A 80 8.64 -1.20 -32.37
C GLU A 80 7.87 -0.55 -33.52
N GLU A 81 8.43 0.53 -34.06
CA GLU A 81 7.93 1.12 -35.30
C GLU A 81 8.49 0.37 -36.50
N VAL A 82 7.63 0.05 -37.46
CA VAL A 82 8.08 -0.55 -38.73
C VAL A 82 8.21 0.49 -39.84
N PRO A 83 9.19 0.31 -40.75
CA PRO A 83 9.41 1.26 -41.83
C PRO A 83 8.29 1.26 -42.87
N LEU A 84 7.56 0.15 -43.04
CA LEU A 84 6.39 0.04 -43.92
C LEU A 84 5.29 -0.85 -43.32
N PRO A 85 4.01 -0.45 -43.38
CA PRO A 85 3.50 0.88 -43.77
C PRO A 85 3.83 1.95 -42.70
N VAL A 86 4.04 3.20 -43.14
CA VAL A 86 4.46 4.30 -42.27
C VAL A 86 3.47 4.48 -41.11
N GLY A 87 3.98 4.43 -39.88
CA GLY A 87 3.18 4.59 -38.66
C GLY A 87 2.53 3.30 -38.15
N ALA A 88 2.81 2.14 -38.75
CA ALA A 88 2.43 0.87 -38.15
C ALA A 88 3.32 0.56 -36.93
N ILE A 89 2.66 0.14 -35.86
CA ILE A 89 3.27 -0.25 -34.60
C ILE A 89 3.15 -1.77 -34.49
N ILE A 90 4.27 -2.45 -34.23
CA ILE A 90 4.29 -3.87 -33.93
C ILE A 90 4.57 -4.07 -32.44
N PHE A 91 3.75 -4.90 -31.83
CA PHE A 91 3.92 -5.31 -30.44
C PHE A 91 4.77 -6.57 -30.38
N LYS A 92 5.96 -6.45 -29.78
CA LYS A 92 6.86 -7.58 -29.54
C LYS A 92 6.48 -8.27 -28.24
N ALA A 93 5.86 -9.45 -28.35
CA ALA A 93 5.46 -10.25 -27.20
C ALA A 93 6.61 -10.50 -26.21
N GLU A 94 7.84 -10.68 -26.71
CA GLU A 94 9.04 -10.83 -25.88
C GLU A 94 9.31 -9.60 -25.00
N GLY A 95 9.33 -8.40 -25.59
CA GLY A 95 9.55 -7.16 -24.83
C GLY A 95 8.41 -6.87 -23.85
N ILE A 96 7.18 -7.22 -24.22
CA ILE A 96 6.02 -7.13 -23.33
C ILE A 96 6.17 -8.08 -22.14
N ALA A 97 6.51 -9.34 -22.38
CA ALA A 97 6.72 -10.33 -21.34
C ALA A 97 7.83 -9.91 -20.36
N GLN A 98 8.95 -9.40 -20.88
CA GLN A 98 10.04 -8.86 -20.07
C GLN A 98 9.58 -7.69 -19.19
N SER A 99 8.85 -6.73 -19.76
CA SER A 99 8.34 -5.58 -19.00
C SER A 99 7.35 -5.99 -17.90
N LEU A 100 6.46 -6.94 -18.18
CA LEU A 100 5.49 -7.47 -17.22
C LEU A 100 6.16 -8.25 -16.09
N LEU A 101 7.20 -9.02 -16.39
CA LEU A 101 7.98 -9.73 -15.38
C LEU A 101 8.63 -8.75 -14.42
N VAL A 102 9.27 -7.70 -14.94
CA VAL A 102 9.89 -6.65 -14.10
C VAL A 102 8.81 -5.97 -13.25
N PHE A 103 7.69 -5.57 -13.85
CA PHE A 103 6.56 -4.97 -13.13
C PHE A 103 6.08 -5.86 -11.98
N PHE A 104 5.89 -7.16 -12.23
CA PHE A 104 5.43 -8.13 -11.24
C PHE A 104 6.42 -8.29 -10.09
N VAL A 105 7.71 -8.49 -10.40
CA VAL A 105 8.76 -8.65 -9.39
C VAL A 105 8.82 -7.44 -8.45
N PHE A 106 8.66 -6.23 -8.98
CA PHE A 106 8.67 -5.02 -8.16
C PHE A 106 7.36 -4.74 -7.41
N THR A 107 6.22 -5.30 -7.83
CA THR A 107 4.94 -5.12 -7.10
C THR A 107 4.78 -6.12 -5.94
N VAL A 108 5.38 -7.31 -6.02
CA VAL A 108 5.26 -8.35 -4.98
C VAL A 108 5.65 -7.87 -3.57
N PRO A 109 6.81 -7.21 -3.34
CA PRO A 109 7.19 -6.73 -2.02
C PRO A 109 6.16 -5.78 -1.39
N LEU A 110 5.57 -4.89 -2.20
CA LEU A 110 4.56 -3.94 -1.76
C LEU A 110 3.28 -4.64 -1.29
N ILE A 111 2.84 -5.66 -2.03
CA ILE A 111 1.64 -6.44 -1.72
C ILE A 111 1.84 -7.20 -0.40
N ILE A 112 2.99 -7.86 -0.23
CA ILE A 112 3.31 -8.62 0.98
C ILE A 112 3.30 -7.69 2.20
N TYR A 113 3.96 -6.54 2.09
CA TYR A 113 4.05 -5.56 3.17
C TYR A 113 2.67 -5.02 3.59
N LYS A 114 1.82 -4.66 2.60
CA LYS A 114 0.46 -4.19 2.88
C LYS A 114 -0.39 -5.26 3.55
N HIS A 115 -0.28 -6.50 3.10
CA HIS A 115 -1.05 -7.62 3.65
C HIS A 115 -0.71 -7.89 5.14
N GLN A 116 0.57 -7.83 5.51
CA GLN A 116 1.00 -7.99 6.90
C GLN A 116 0.44 -6.88 7.81
N ASN A 117 0.50 -5.63 7.38
CA ASN A 117 -0.04 -4.51 8.16
C ASN A 117 -1.56 -4.62 8.33
N THR A 118 -2.30 -5.05 7.30
CA THR A 118 -3.76 -5.25 7.41
C THR A 118 -4.14 -6.36 8.39
N ILE A 119 -3.41 -7.48 8.42
CA ILE A 119 -3.64 -8.57 9.38
C ILE A 119 -3.32 -8.13 10.82
N PHE A 120 -2.26 -7.34 10.99
CA PHE A 120 -1.90 -6.83 12.32
C PHE A 120 -2.95 -5.85 12.86
N GLU A 121 -3.45 -4.93 12.03
CA GLU A 121 -4.52 -4.00 12.42
C GLU A 121 -5.85 -4.70 12.74
N SER A 122 -6.24 -5.73 11.97
CA SER A 122 -7.46 -6.49 12.27
C SER A 122 -7.35 -7.25 13.60
N SER A 123 -6.19 -7.86 13.88
CA SER A 123 -5.93 -8.58 15.12
C SER A 123 -5.88 -7.67 16.35
N TYR A 124 -5.36 -6.44 16.20
CA TYR A 124 -5.33 -5.45 17.27
C TYR A 124 -6.73 -4.92 17.61
N ASN A 125 -7.56 -4.63 16.59
CA ASN A 125 -8.92 -4.13 16.81
C ASN A 125 -9.84 -5.19 17.45
N GLN A 126 -9.66 -6.48 17.12
CA GLN A 126 -10.40 -7.57 17.75
C GLN A 126 -10.05 -7.71 19.25
N ASN A 127 -8.77 -7.62 19.61
CA ASN A 127 -8.34 -7.69 21.02
C ASN A 127 -8.77 -6.49 21.87
N LYS A 128 -8.90 -5.29 21.26
CA LYS A 128 -9.40 -4.09 21.95
C LYS A 128 -10.90 -4.18 22.24
N GLN A 129 -11.67 -4.86 21.38
CA GLN A 129 -13.10 -5.07 21.56
C GLN A 129 -13.39 -6.15 22.62
N GLU A 130 -12.53 -7.18 22.72
CA GLU A 130 -12.58 -8.18 23.79
C GLU A 130 -12.11 -7.63 25.16
N SER A 131 -11.11 -6.75 25.19
CA SER A 131 -10.61 -6.16 26.45
C SER A 131 -11.54 -5.10 27.03
N ASN A 132 -12.34 -4.41 26.21
CA ASN A 132 -13.40 -3.51 26.69
C ASN A 132 -14.66 -4.25 27.17
N SER A 133 -14.76 -5.57 26.95
CA SER A 133 -15.88 -6.39 27.43
C SER A 133 -15.58 -7.13 28.74
N LYS A 134 -14.41 -6.90 29.36
CA LYS A 134 -13.97 -7.57 30.59
C LYS A 134 -13.52 -6.61 31.70
N SER A 135 -14.16 -5.45 31.79
CA SER A 135 -14.08 -4.59 32.97
C SER A 135 -15.38 -3.84 33.16
N ASP A 136 -16.33 -4.48 33.83
CA ASP A 136 -17.28 -3.80 34.72
C ASP A 136 -17.82 -4.86 35.70
N SER A 137 -17.28 -4.88 36.91
CA SER A 137 -17.80 -4.14 38.06
C SER A 137 -19.19 -4.66 38.47
N VAL A 138 -19.19 -5.46 39.54
CA VAL A 138 -20.37 -5.87 40.29
C VAL A 138 -21.16 -4.61 40.63
N LYS A 139 -22.35 -4.44 40.04
CA LYS A 139 -23.25 -3.33 40.36
C LYS A 139 -24.61 -3.86 40.81
N PHE A 140 -24.94 -3.42 42.01
CA PHE A 140 -26.17 -3.69 42.75
C PHE A 140 -27.40 -3.20 41.98
N THR A 141 -28.48 -3.98 42.09
CA THR A 141 -29.79 -3.85 41.44
C THR A 141 -30.56 -2.60 41.86
N GLU A 142 -31.12 -1.88 40.88
CA GLU A 142 -32.35 -1.07 41.02
C GLU A 142 -33.24 -1.31 39.77
N PRO A 143 -34.56 -1.54 39.92
CA PRO A 143 -35.42 -1.94 38.82
C PRO A 143 -35.99 -0.70 38.13
N THR A 144 -35.55 -0.45 36.90
CA THR A 144 -36.21 0.50 36.00
C THR A 144 -36.88 -0.29 34.88
N THR A 145 -38.21 -0.29 34.94
CA THR A 145 -39.17 -0.74 33.92
C THR A 145 -38.88 -0.09 32.57
N ASN A 146 -38.02 -0.72 31.78
CA ASN A 146 -37.86 -0.46 30.36
C ASN A 146 -37.99 -1.83 29.69
N GLU A 147 -39.17 -2.14 29.15
CA GLU A 147 -39.42 -3.36 28.36
C GLU A 147 -38.67 -3.27 27.02
N GLU A 148 -37.34 -3.30 27.06
CA GLU A 148 -36.52 -3.58 25.89
C GLU A 148 -36.57 -5.09 25.67
N TRP A 149 -37.23 -5.50 24.58
CA TRP A 149 -37.27 -6.87 24.12
C TRP A 149 -35.84 -7.38 23.90
N GLU A 150 -35.37 -8.26 24.77
CA GLU A 150 -34.10 -8.96 24.60
C GLU A 150 -34.29 -10.21 23.72
N GLU A 151 -33.27 -10.54 22.92
CA GLU A 151 -33.29 -11.77 22.12
C GLU A 151 -33.17 -12.98 23.06
N ALA A 152 -34.09 -13.95 22.91
CA ALA A 152 -34.15 -15.10 23.80
C ALA A 152 -32.82 -15.87 23.81
N THR A 153 -32.27 -16.09 24.99
CA THR A 153 -31.05 -16.87 25.14
C THR A 153 -31.38 -18.35 24.95
N ILE A 154 -30.40 -19.15 24.51
CA ILE A 154 -30.54 -20.61 24.35
C ILE A 154 -31.01 -21.33 25.62
N GLU A 155 -30.73 -20.72 26.78
CA GLU A 155 -31.15 -21.19 28.11
C GLU A 155 -32.65 -20.96 28.34
N ASP A 156 -33.21 -19.84 27.86
CA ASP A 156 -34.65 -19.52 27.95
C ASP A 156 -35.47 -20.44 27.03
N LEU A 157 -34.93 -20.76 25.85
CA LEU A 157 -35.50 -21.76 24.93
C LEU A 157 -35.62 -23.16 25.57
N GLN A 158 -34.77 -23.49 26.54
CA GLN A 158 -34.79 -24.76 27.24
C GLN A 158 -35.51 -24.73 28.60
N SER A 159 -35.62 -23.56 29.23
CA SER A 159 -36.25 -23.43 30.56
C SER A 159 -37.76 -23.62 30.51
N GLY A 160 -38.39 -23.29 29.37
CA GLY A 160 -39.84 -23.41 29.19
C GLY A 160 -40.64 -22.32 29.91
N ASP A 161 -39.97 -21.32 30.49
CA ASP A 161 -40.59 -20.15 31.10
C ASP A 161 -40.62 -19.00 30.07
N PHE A 162 -41.82 -18.60 29.65
CA PHE A 162 -42.03 -17.52 28.69
C PHE A 162 -43.05 -16.52 29.24
N GLU A 163 -42.77 -15.24 29.08
CA GLU A 163 -43.68 -14.18 29.47
C GLU A 163 -44.76 -13.99 28.39
N PHE A 164 -46.03 -14.09 28.79
CA PHE A 164 -47.14 -13.76 27.91
C PHE A 164 -47.40 -12.26 27.97
N SER A 165 -47.39 -11.60 26.81
CA SER A 165 -47.80 -10.20 26.71
C SER A 165 -49.32 -10.10 26.88
N ASP A 166 -49.76 -9.68 28.07
CA ASP A 166 -51.15 -9.27 28.30
C ASP A 166 -51.42 -7.95 27.56
N LYS A 167 -52.54 -7.90 26.83
CA LYS A 167 -52.99 -6.77 26.02
C LYS A 167 -53.62 -5.65 26.83
#